data_AF-E0CTY4-F1
#
_entry.id   AF-E0CTY4-F1
#
_cell.length_a   1.000
_cell.length_b   1.000
_cell.length_c   1.000
_cell.angle_alpha   90.00
_cell.angle_beta   90.00
_cell.angle_gamma   90.00
#
_symmetry.space_group_name_H-M   'P 1'
#
loop_
_entity.id
_entity.type
_entity.pdbx_description
1 polymer ?
#
loop_
_entity_poly.entity_id
_entity_poly.type
_entity_poly.pdbx_seq_one_letter_code
_entity_poly.pdbx_strand_id
1 'polypeptide(L)'
;MGLKLNIAATSLLLLLASAAEVSGDIIFDVTKYGARTDGNSDISQALLKAWGDACSSPVASTVMIPDGTYALGQIIIAGPCKAPINFVVQGTVMAPVDTSRFRAEAGWITFQQIDQFTLSGDGVFDGQGKTVWGTKCLSSSYCNQLPINLRFNFITNSMVKDITSRDSKQFHINLLGCKNLTFYNVVISAPQESLNTDGIHIGRSSGINITDSTIETGDDCVSIGDGSEQINIQRVTCGPGHGISVGSLGKYPNEEPVVGISVKNCTLTNTQNGVRVKTWPASHQGTASEMHFEDIVMNNVGNPIIIDQEYCPHNQCNLKSPSRIKISNVSFRNIRGTTSTQVAVKLICSQGEPCQDVELGDINLEYNGNEGPAMSQCKNIKPNLLGVKKKKKKKKKKKKKKKICLIQINQNKI
;
A
#
# COMPACT_ATOMS: atom_id res chain seq x y z
N MET A 1 5.05 -62.68 -47.89
CA MET A 1 4.37 -61.60 -48.65
C MET A 1 3.42 -60.93 -47.67
N GLY A 2 3.70 -59.77 -47.07
CA GLY A 2 4.38 -58.59 -47.60
C GLY A 2 3.33 -57.58 -48.04
N LEU A 3 2.66 -56.92 -47.08
CA LEU A 3 2.07 -55.59 -47.32
C LEU A 3 1.87 -54.87 -45.97
N LYS A 4 2.72 -53.86 -45.74
CA LYS A 4 2.50 -52.83 -44.73
C LYS A 4 1.35 -51.94 -45.23
N LEU A 5 0.32 -51.72 -44.41
CA LEU A 5 -0.62 -50.62 -44.61
C LEU A 5 -0.58 -49.72 -43.38
N ASN A 6 0.02 -48.54 -43.56
CA ASN A 6 -0.03 -47.44 -42.61
C ASN A 6 -1.47 -46.91 -42.57
N ILE A 7 -2.13 -47.01 -41.41
CA ILE A 7 -3.38 -46.29 -41.13
C ILE A 7 -3.03 -45.15 -40.19
N ALA A 8 -2.63 -44.02 -40.78
CA ALA A 8 -2.75 -42.72 -40.16
C ALA A 8 -4.04 -42.11 -40.70
N ALA A 9 -5.12 -42.20 -39.91
CA ALA A 9 -6.41 -41.61 -40.23
C ALA A 9 -6.84 -40.67 -39.10
N THR A 10 -6.49 -39.39 -39.29
CA THR A 10 -7.36 -38.23 -39.06
C THR A 10 -8.42 -38.35 -37.95
N SER A 11 -8.05 -37.99 -36.71
CA SER A 11 -9.02 -37.42 -35.77
C SER A 11 -9.17 -35.94 -36.10
N LEU A 12 -10.20 -35.66 -36.90
CA LEU A 12 -10.67 -34.35 -37.28
C LEU A 12 -11.15 -33.58 -36.04
N LEU A 13 -10.75 -32.31 -35.97
CA LEU A 13 -11.17 -31.29 -35.03
C LEU A 13 -12.64 -31.38 -34.63
N LEU A 14 -12.90 -31.49 -33.33
CA LEU A 14 -14.03 -30.85 -32.66
C LEU A 14 -13.45 -29.91 -31.60
N LEU A 15 -12.70 -28.91 -32.06
CA LEU A 15 -12.61 -27.64 -31.36
C LEU A 15 -14.00 -27.02 -31.49
N LEU A 16 -14.85 -27.27 -30.50
CA LEU A 16 -15.91 -26.33 -30.18
C LEU A 16 -15.20 -25.04 -29.76
N ALA A 17 -14.86 -24.22 -30.76
CA ALA A 17 -14.72 -22.81 -30.56
C ALA A 17 -16.10 -22.36 -30.10
N SER A 18 -16.30 -22.30 -28.78
CA SER A 18 -17.18 -21.30 -28.23
C SER A 18 -16.62 -19.98 -28.72
N ALA A 19 -17.09 -19.53 -29.87
CA ALA A 19 -17.14 -18.11 -30.15
C ALA A 19 -17.95 -17.56 -29.00
N ALA A 20 -17.26 -17.10 -27.95
CA ALA A 20 -17.84 -16.11 -27.07
C ALA A 20 -18.23 -15.02 -28.06
N GLU A 21 -19.54 -14.88 -28.28
CA GLU A 21 -20.07 -13.67 -28.86
C GLU A 21 -19.38 -12.56 -28.07
N VAL A 22 -18.62 -11.71 -28.76
CA VAL A 22 -18.20 -10.43 -28.21
C VAL A 22 -19.51 -9.65 -28.08
N SER A 23 -20.28 -9.97 -27.04
CA SER A 23 -21.37 -9.19 -26.55
C SER A 23 -20.76 -7.84 -26.28
N GLY A 24 -21.08 -6.84 -27.11
CA GLY A 24 -20.62 -5.48 -26.87
C GLY A 24 -20.93 -5.11 -25.42
N ASP A 25 -19.92 -4.66 -24.68
CA ASP A 25 -20.11 -4.24 -23.29
C ASP A 25 -21.26 -3.23 -23.24
N ILE A 26 -22.29 -3.53 -22.43
CA ILE A 26 -23.42 -2.61 -22.26
C ILE A 26 -22.91 -1.40 -21.46
N ILE A 27 -22.99 -0.21 -22.04
CA ILE A 27 -22.49 1.02 -21.42
C ILE A 27 -23.64 1.81 -20.77
N PHE A 28 -23.50 2.02 -19.47
CA PHE A 28 -24.36 2.82 -18.60
C PHE A 28 -23.67 4.17 -18.31
N ASP A 29 -23.82 5.09 -19.25
CA ASP A 29 -23.29 6.47 -19.16
C ASP A 29 -24.12 7.30 -18.17
N VAL A 30 -23.50 7.80 -17.11
CA VAL A 30 -24.18 8.54 -16.03
C VAL A 30 -24.89 9.81 -16.51
N THR A 31 -24.49 10.41 -17.62
CA THR A 31 -25.16 11.59 -18.19
C THR A 31 -26.56 11.26 -18.70
N LYS A 32 -26.77 10.03 -19.18
CA LYS A 32 -28.10 9.50 -19.54
C LYS A 32 -28.99 9.23 -18.33
N TYR A 33 -28.40 9.22 -17.14
CA TYR A 33 -29.07 9.12 -15.85
C TYR A 33 -29.26 10.49 -15.17
N GLY A 34 -28.91 11.59 -15.85
CA GLY A 34 -29.10 12.96 -15.37
C GLY A 34 -27.89 13.55 -14.63
N ALA A 35 -26.73 12.88 -14.66
CA ALA A 35 -25.50 13.47 -14.13
C ALA A 35 -25.13 14.73 -14.94
N ARG A 36 -24.76 15.80 -14.22
CA ARG A 36 -24.34 17.08 -14.80
C ARG A 36 -22.84 17.28 -14.57
N THR A 37 -22.18 17.89 -15.55
CA THR A 37 -20.73 18.15 -15.56
C THR A 37 -20.38 19.56 -15.06
N ASP A 38 -21.25 20.19 -14.27
CA ASP A 38 -21.13 21.58 -13.84
C ASP A 38 -20.28 21.76 -12.57
N GLY A 39 -19.73 20.67 -12.03
CA GLY A 39 -18.94 20.63 -10.80
C GLY A 39 -19.68 20.99 -9.52
N ASN A 40 -21.01 21.18 -9.56
CA ASN A 40 -21.81 21.64 -8.42
C ASN A 40 -23.02 20.75 -8.13
N SER A 41 -23.67 20.24 -9.16
CA SER A 41 -24.80 19.33 -9.06
C SER A 41 -24.33 17.96 -8.59
N ASP A 42 -24.87 17.49 -7.46
CA ASP A 42 -24.52 16.18 -6.89
C ASP A 42 -25.02 15.04 -7.78
N ILE A 43 -24.10 14.25 -8.32
CA ILE A 43 -24.42 13.16 -9.26
C ILE A 43 -24.71 11.81 -8.58
N SER A 44 -24.73 11.75 -7.24
CA SER A 44 -24.88 10.50 -6.49
C SER A 44 -26.06 9.65 -6.96
N GLN A 45 -27.23 10.26 -7.18
CA GLN A 45 -28.44 9.54 -7.61
C GLN A 45 -28.31 8.98 -9.04
N ALA A 46 -27.77 9.78 -9.96
CA ALA A 46 -27.54 9.35 -11.34
C ALA A 46 -26.56 8.19 -11.41
N LEU A 47 -25.46 8.30 -10.65
CA LEU A 47 -24.42 7.27 -10.58
C LEU A 47 -24.92 5.97 -9.96
N LEU A 48 -25.64 6.03 -8.83
CA LEU A 48 -26.18 4.83 -8.17
C LEU A 48 -27.24 4.13 -9.02
N LYS A 49 -28.04 4.89 -9.79
CA LYS A 49 -29.01 4.30 -10.73
C LYS A 49 -28.32 3.61 -11.91
N ALA A 50 -27.31 4.26 -12.50
CA ALA A 50 -26.49 3.65 -13.56
C ALA A 50 -25.79 2.37 -13.06
N TRP A 51 -25.23 2.42 -11.85
CA TRP A 51 -24.62 1.25 -11.20
C TRP A 51 -25.62 0.11 -10.97
N GLY A 52 -26.81 0.41 -10.45
CA GLY A 52 -27.84 -0.60 -10.20
C GLY A 52 -28.26 -1.35 -11.47
N ASP A 53 -28.45 -0.62 -12.57
CA ASP A 53 -28.80 -1.21 -13.86
C ASP A 53 -27.64 -2.04 -14.43
N ALA A 54 -26.40 -1.53 -14.38
CA ALA A 54 -25.21 -2.24 -14.83
C ALA A 54 -24.95 -3.51 -14.03
N CYS A 55 -24.96 -3.42 -12.70
CA CYS A 55 -24.72 -4.54 -11.80
C CYS A 55 -25.80 -5.64 -11.92
N SER A 56 -27.00 -5.27 -12.39
CA SER A 56 -28.12 -6.19 -12.68
C SER A 56 -28.07 -6.83 -14.06
N SER A 57 -27.15 -6.41 -14.94
CA SER A 57 -26.96 -6.95 -16.28
C SER A 57 -26.55 -8.42 -16.23
N PRO A 58 -27.15 -9.30 -17.04
CA PRO A 58 -26.75 -10.72 -17.10
C PRO A 58 -25.42 -10.94 -17.86
N VAL A 59 -24.91 -9.91 -18.53
CA VAL A 59 -23.66 -9.91 -19.28
C VAL A 59 -22.73 -8.81 -18.76
N ALA A 60 -21.46 -8.87 -19.16
CA ALA A 60 -20.49 -7.85 -18.81
C ALA A 60 -20.99 -6.44 -19.18
N SER A 61 -20.74 -5.48 -18.29
CA SER A 61 -21.25 -4.12 -18.44
C SER A 61 -20.27 -3.08 -17.93
N THR A 62 -20.47 -1.83 -18.35
CA THR A 62 -19.63 -0.70 -17.99
C THR A 62 -20.49 0.43 -17.45
N VAL A 63 -20.18 0.92 -16.24
CA VAL A 63 -20.63 2.24 -15.77
C VAL A 63 -19.60 3.26 -16.22
N MET A 64 -20.03 4.34 -16.85
CA MET A 64 -19.14 5.35 -17.43
C MET A 64 -19.44 6.73 -16.87
N ILE A 65 -18.44 7.37 -16.27
CA ILE A 65 -18.37 8.79 -15.98
C ILE A 65 -17.49 9.42 -17.06
N PRO A 66 -18.08 10.05 -18.11
CA PRO A 66 -17.30 10.61 -19.20
C PRO A 66 -16.52 11.85 -18.75
N ASP A 67 -15.73 12.44 -19.65
CA ASP A 67 -15.00 13.67 -19.39
C ASP A 67 -15.90 14.81 -18.84
N GLY A 68 -15.33 15.67 -18.01
CA GLY A 68 -16.04 16.74 -17.30
C GLY A 68 -15.79 16.76 -15.80
N THR A 69 -16.45 17.69 -15.11
CA THR A 69 -16.29 17.89 -13.65
C THR A 69 -17.57 17.57 -12.91
N TYR A 70 -17.51 16.66 -11.94
CA TYR A 70 -18.69 16.11 -11.27
C TYR A 70 -18.59 16.30 -9.76
N ALA A 71 -19.56 16.97 -9.15
CA ALA A 71 -19.70 16.92 -7.69
C ALA A 71 -20.35 15.59 -7.30
N LEU A 72 -19.77 14.88 -6.35
CA LEU A 72 -20.30 13.60 -5.88
C LEU A 72 -20.33 13.56 -4.36
N GLY A 73 -21.51 13.40 -3.77
CA GLY A 73 -21.66 13.14 -2.34
C GLY A 73 -21.06 11.82 -1.87
N GLN A 74 -21.15 11.52 -0.57
CA GLN A 74 -20.74 10.22 -0.05
C GLN A 74 -21.64 9.10 -0.59
N ILE A 75 -21.05 8.04 -1.16
CA ILE A 75 -21.77 6.91 -1.74
C ILE A 75 -21.16 5.55 -1.39
N ILE A 76 -22.00 4.52 -1.46
CA ILE A 76 -21.60 3.12 -1.42
C ILE A 76 -22.04 2.48 -2.74
N ILE A 77 -21.07 1.92 -3.45
CA ILE A 77 -21.22 1.16 -4.68
C ILE A 77 -21.09 -0.31 -4.30
N ALA A 78 -22.20 -1.04 -4.28
CA ALA A 78 -22.25 -2.40 -3.72
C ALA A 78 -22.64 -3.46 -4.76
N GLY A 79 -22.09 -4.66 -4.59
CA GLY A 79 -22.54 -5.88 -5.23
C GLY A 79 -23.44 -6.73 -4.32
N PRO A 80 -23.61 -8.04 -4.62
CA PRO A 80 -23.01 -8.75 -5.74
C PRO A 80 -23.62 -8.34 -7.09
N CYS A 81 -22.79 -8.27 -8.13
CA CYS A 81 -23.24 -8.08 -9.51
C CYS A 81 -23.41 -9.43 -10.22
N LYS A 82 -24.31 -9.49 -11.22
CA LYS A 82 -24.62 -10.75 -11.92
C LYS A 82 -23.54 -11.20 -12.92
N ALA A 83 -22.70 -10.27 -13.37
CA ALA A 83 -21.64 -10.48 -14.33
C ALA A 83 -20.47 -9.52 -14.04
N PRO A 84 -19.28 -9.71 -14.66
CA PRO A 84 -18.16 -8.78 -14.54
C PRO A 84 -18.56 -7.34 -14.88
N ILE A 85 -17.99 -6.38 -14.17
CA ILE A 85 -18.38 -4.97 -14.30
C ILE A 85 -17.17 -4.04 -14.35
N ASN A 86 -17.18 -3.13 -15.33
CA ASN A 86 -16.21 -2.06 -15.46
C ASN A 86 -16.80 -0.76 -14.89
N PHE A 87 -15.98 0.01 -14.19
CA PHE A 87 -16.28 1.37 -13.76
C PHE A 87 -15.24 2.30 -14.36
N VAL A 88 -15.64 3.03 -15.39
CA VAL A 88 -14.75 3.88 -16.18
C VAL A 88 -15.00 5.34 -15.81
N VAL A 89 -13.97 6.02 -15.34
CA VAL A 89 -13.98 7.44 -15.00
C VAL A 89 -12.97 8.16 -15.86
N GLN A 90 -13.45 9.05 -16.74
CA GLN A 90 -12.61 9.90 -17.59
C GLN A 90 -12.53 11.35 -17.07
N GLY A 91 -13.56 11.80 -16.34
CA GLY A 91 -13.62 13.14 -15.77
C GLY A 91 -12.93 13.29 -14.40
N THR A 92 -13.13 14.47 -13.82
CA THR A 92 -12.77 14.77 -12.43
C THR A 92 -14.02 14.68 -11.54
N VAL A 93 -13.99 13.76 -10.59
CA VAL A 93 -15.01 13.63 -9.54
C VAL A 93 -14.51 14.35 -8.30
N MET A 94 -15.34 15.21 -7.70
CA MET A 94 -14.95 16.07 -6.57
C MET A 94 -15.78 15.75 -5.33
N ALA A 95 -15.08 15.52 -4.21
CA ALA A 95 -15.68 15.29 -2.92
C ALA A 95 -16.22 16.60 -2.32
N PRO A 96 -17.25 16.57 -1.45
CA PRO A 96 -17.66 17.76 -0.71
C PRO A 96 -16.51 18.34 0.10
N VAL A 97 -16.35 19.67 0.09
CA VAL A 97 -15.38 20.37 0.94
C VAL A 97 -15.80 20.28 2.41
N ASP A 98 -17.10 20.46 2.69
CA ASP A 98 -17.67 20.40 4.03
C ASP A 98 -17.69 18.96 4.58
N THR A 99 -16.90 18.72 5.63
CA THR A 99 -16.80 17.40 6.28
C THR A 99 -18.07 16.97 6.99
N SER A 100 -18.99 17.89 7.32
CA SER A 100 -20.28 17.55 7.94
C SER A 100 -21.17 16.70 7.03
N ARG A 101 -20.89 16.69 5.73
CA ARG A 101 -21.60 15.90 4.71
C ARG A 101 -21.19 14.42 4.69
N PHE A 102 -20.18 14.03 5.46
CA PHE A 102 -19.73 12.65 5.57
C PHE A 102 -20.14 12.07 6.92
N ARG A 103 -20.58 10.82 6.90
CA ARG A 103 -20.74 10.03 8.12
C ARG A 103 -19.35 9.67 8.67
N ALA A 104 -19.22 9.63 9.99
CA ALA A 104 -17.96 9.26 10.66
C ALA A 104 -17.47 7.87 10.21
N GLU A 105 -16.14 7.70 10.16
CA GLU A 105 -15.43 6.44 9.82
C GLU A 105 -15.69 5.88 8.41
N ALA A 106 -16.40 6.63 7.56
CA ALA A 106 -16.83 6.17 6.26
C ALA A 106 -15.88 6.63 5.12
N GLY A 107 -15.86 5.88 4.03
CA GLY A 107 -15.23 6.33 2.79
C GLY A 107 -16.13 7.34 2.07
N TRP A 108 -15.54 8.23 1.27
CA TRP A 108 -16.27 9.08 0.34
C TRP A 108 -16.92 8.22 -0.75
N ILE A 109 -16.12 7.40 -1.44
CA ILE A 109 -16.62 6.38 -2.37
C ILE A 109 -16.20 5.02 -1.83
N THR A 110 -17.17 4.21 -1.45
CA THR A 110 -16.93 2.84 -0.96
C THR A 110 -17.41 1.82 -1.99
N PHE A 111 -16.49 1.04 -2.54
CA PHE A 111 -16.78 -0.18 -3.30
C PHE A 111 -16.89 -1.35 -2.32
N GLN A 112 -17.98 -2.11 -2.38
CA GLN A 112 -18.26 -3.14 -1.38
C GLN A 112 -18.82 -4.43 -1.97
N GLN A 113 -18.22 -5.58 -1.61
CA GLN A 113 -18.72 -6.92 -1.92
C GLN A 113 -18.94 -7.14 -3.43
N ILE A 114 -17.90 -6.86 -4.22
CA ILE A 114 -17.91 -6.97 -5.68
C ILE A 114 -16.84 -7.96 -6.11
N ASP A 115 -17.19 -8.85 -7.04
CA ASP A 115 -16.29 -9.78 -7.70
C ASP A 115 -16.13 -9.38 -9.17
N GLN A 116 -14.94 -9.63 -9.76
CA GLN A 116 -14.67 -9.35 -11.18
C GLN A 116 -14.96 -7.89 -11.59
N PHE A 117 -14.42 -6.96 -10.81
CA PHE A 117 -14.56 -5.52 -10.98
C PHE A 117 -13.29 -4.89 -11.56
N THR A 118 -13.44 -3.95 -12.50
CA THR A 118 -12.34 -3.12 -13.00
C THR A 118 -12.65 -1.63 -12.86
N LEU A 119 -11.87 -0.89 -12.07
CA LEU A 119 -11.86 0.58 -12.05
C LEU A 119 -10.77 1.11 -12.99
N SER A 120 -11.12 2.02 -13.93
CA SER A 120 -10.17 2.61 -14.88
C SER A 120 -10.61 3.94 -15.47
N GLY A 121 -9.83 4.54 -16.38
CA GLY A 121 -10.29 5.59 -17.31
C GLY A 121 -9.50 6.90 -17.31
N ASP A 122 -8.36 6.96 -16.62
CA ASP A 122 -7.48 8.13 -16.45
C ASP A 122 -8.08 9.31 -15.66
N GLY A 123 -9.29 9.14 -15.13
CA GLY A 123 -10.00 10.14 -14.34
C GLY A 123 -9.39 10.42 -12.96
N VAL A 124 -9.89 11.50 -12.35
CA VAL A 124 -9.40 12.01 -11.06
C VAL A 124 -10.48 11.92 -9.99
N PHE A 125 -10.13 11.33 -8.85
CA PHE A 125 -10.90 11.40 -7.61
C PHE A 125 -10.29 12.48 -6.71
N ASP A 126 -10.84 13.69 -6.75
CA ASP A 126 -10.38 14.83 -5.97
C ASP A 126 -11.08 14.89 -4.61
N GLY A 127 -10.33 14.56 -3.56
CA GLY A 127 -10.78 14.53 -2.19
C GLY A 127 -10.96 15.92 -1.56
N GLN A 128 -10.48 17.00 -2.18
CA GLN A 128 -10.54 18.38 -1.67
C GLN A 128 -10.13 18.49 -0.18
N GLY A 129 -8.98 17.93 0.18
CA GLY A 129 -8.50 17.74 1.56
C GLY A 129 -7.81 18.93 2.21
N LYS A 130 -7.40 19.94 1.43
CA LYS A 130 -6.55 21.04 1.91
C LYS A 130 -7.07 21.78 3.14
N THR A 131 -8.39 21.89 3.30
CA THR A 131 -9.02 22.63 4.41
C THR A 131 -8.96 21.90 5.75
N VAL A 132 -8.66 20.59 5.75
CA VAL A 132 -8.65 19.76 6.96
C VAL A 132 -7.26 19.28 7.37
N TRP A 133 -6.25 19.42 6.50
CA TRP A 133 -4.87 19.14 6.83
C TRP A 133 -4.32 20.15 7.85
N GLY A 134 -3.54 19.67 8.83
CA GLY A 134 -2.88 20.52 9.82
C GLY A 134 -2.99 20.01 11.27
N THR A 135 -2.63 20.86 12.22
CA THR A 135 -2.32 20.46 13.61
C THR A 135 -3.48 19.87 14.42
N LYS A 136 -4.74 20.08 14.01
CA LYS A 136 -5.91 19.41 14.63
C LYS A 136 -5.80 17.89 14.54
N CYS A 137 -5.03 17.38 13.57
CA CYS A 137 -4.85 15.96 13.38
C CYS A 137 -3.79 15.28 14.28
N LEU A 138 -2.93 16.05 14.94
CA LEU A 138 -1.80 15.50 15.70
C LEU A 138 -2.17 14.83 17.04
N SER A 139 -3.42 14.93 17.50
CA SER A 139 -3.79 14.50 18.86
C SER A 139 -5.26 14.17 19.10
N SER A 140 -6.11 14.13 18.08
CA SER A 140 -7.57 14.05 18.30
C SER A 140 -8.27 12.96 17.49
N SER A 141 -9.43 12.52 18.00
CA SER A 141 -10.38 11.66 17.29
C SER A 141 -10.88 12.25 15.97
N TYR A 142 -10.55 13.52 15.68
CA TYR A 142 -10.95 14.25 14.48
C TYR A 142 -10.46 13.59 13.20
N CYS A 143 -9.20 13.17 13.09
CA CYS A 143 -8.72 12.54 11.83
C CYS A 143 -9.43 11.24 11.53
N ASN A 144 -9.78 10.47 12.57
CA ASN A 144 -10.48 9.21 12.42
C ASN A 144 -11.92 9.41 11.91
N GLN A 145 -12.43 10.64 11.95
CA GLN A 145 -13.76 11.01 11.43
C GLN A 145 -13.70 11.55 10.00
N LEU A 146 -12.51 11.85 9.47
CA LEU A 146 -12.37 12.34 8.11
C LEU A 146 -12.65 11.20 7.10
N PRO A 147 -13.20 11.51 5.92
CA PRO A 147 -13.48 10.48 4.94
C PRO A 147 -12.20 10.03 4.22
N ILE A 148 -12.07 8.72 4.06
CA ILE A 148 -11.11 8.09 3.15
C ILE A 148 -11.59 8.34 1.71
N ASN A 149 -10.71 8.65 0.76
CA ASN A 149 -11.11 8.97 -0.61
C ASN A 149 -11.82 7.76 -1.28
N LEU A 150 -11.10 6.65 -1.42
CA LEU A 150 -11.59 5.41 -2.01
C LEU A 150 -11.45 4.26 -1.01
N ARG A 151 -12.53 3.51 -0.80
CA ARG A 151 -12.53 2.34 0.07
C ARG A 151 -12.98 1.10 -0.70
N PHE A 152 -12.25 0.01 -0.54
CA PHE A 152 -12.51 -1.29 -1.15
C PHE A 152 -12.73 -2.30 -0.02
N ASN A 153 -13.97 -2.72 0.17
CA ASN A 153 -14.36 -3.66 1.20
C ASN A 153 -14.80 -4.98 0.56
N PHE A 154 -14.13 -6.08 0.87
CA PHE A 154 -14.50 -7.42 0.41
C PHE A 154 -14.57 -7.53 -1.12
N ILE A 155 -13.59 -6.93 -1.81
CA ILE A 155 -13.48 -6.96 -3.27
C ILE A 155 -12.64 -8.17 -3.68
N THR A 156 -13.11 -8.91 -4.68
CA THR A 156 -12.42 -10.14 -5.14
C THR A 156 -12.14 -10.14 -6.64
N ASN A 157 -11.01 -10.73 -7.04
CA ASN A 157 -10.63 -10.98 -8.45
C ASN A 157 -10.76 -9.74 -9.35
N SER A 158 -10.13 -8.65 -8.94
CA SER A 158 -10.44 -7.32 -9.45
C SER A 158 -9.18 -6.50 -9.77
N MET A 159 -9.38 -5.39 -10.47
CA MET A 159 -8.31 -4.49 -10.90
C MET A 159 -8.71 -3.02 -10.70
N VAL A 160 -7.76 -2.22 -10.25
CA VAL A 160 -7.82 -0.76 -10.24
C VAL A 160 -6.63 -0.29 -11.05
N LYS A 161 -6.86 0.42 -12.14
CA LYS A 161 -5.77 0.88 -13.00
C LYS A 161 -6.00 2.25 -13.56
N ASP A 162 -4.92 2.96 -13.89
CA ASP A 162 -5.00 4.19 -14.67
C ASP A 162 -5.99 5.19 -14.04
N ILE A 163 -5.80 5.50 -12.76
CA ILE A 163 -6.61 6.51 -12.04
C ILE A 163 -5.71 7.42 -11.20
N THR A 164 -6.22 8.61 -10.91
CA THR A 164 -5.60 9.53 -9.95
C THR A 164 -6.48 9.70 -8.71
N SER A 165 -5.90 9.56 -7.52
CA SER A 165 -6.51 9.98 -6.25
C SER A 165 -5.77 11.20 -5.72
N ARG A 166 -6.42 12.37 -5.76
CA ARG A 166 -5.81 13.67 -5.44
C ARG A 166 -6.36 14.21 -4.12
N ASP A 167 -5.48 14.79 -3.32
CA ASP A 167 -5.80 15.61 -2.16
C ASP A 167 -6.86 15.00 -1.22
N SER A 168 -6.62 13.77 -0.75
CA SER A 168 -7.56 13.12 0.19
C SER A 168 -7.62 13.85 1.53
N LYS A 169 -8.80 13.86 2.17
CA LYS A 169 -8.98 14.37 3.55
C LYS A 169 -8.31 13.48 4.59
N GLN A 170 -8.18 12.18 4.31
CA GLN A 170 -7.50 11.17 5.11
C GLN A 170 -6.77 10.21 4.17
N PHE A 171 -6.85 8.88 4.37
CA PHE A 171 -6.23 7.92 3.45
C PHE A 171 -6.76 8.11 2.03
N HIS A 172 -5.90 7.94 1.04
CA HIS A 172 -6.31 7.98 -0.37
C HIS A 172 -7.06 6.71 -0.73
N ILE A 173 -6.52 5.55 -0.37
CA ILE A 173 -7.09 4.24 -0.69
C ILE A 173 -7.02 3.33 0.54
N ASN A 174 -8.13 2.71 0.91
CA ASN A 174 -8.21 1.72 1.99
C ASN A 174 -8.80 0.40 1.49
N LEU A 175 -8.12 -0.71 1.81
CA LEU A 175 -8.57 -2.07 1.53
C LEU A 175 -8.89 -2.78 2.83
N LEU A 176 -10.02 -3.48 2.86
CA LEU A 176 -10.41 -4.35 3.96
C LEU A 176 -11.04 -5.63 3.41
N GLY A 177 -10.50 -6.80 3.75
CA GLY A 177 -11.11 -8.08 3.36
C GLY A 177 -10.98 -8.40 1.86
N CYS A 178 -10.08 -7.73 1.13
CA CYS A 178 -9.95 -7.91 -0.32
C CYS A 178 -9.12 -9.15 -0.67
N LYS A 179 -9.39 -9.75 -1.84
CA LYS A 179 -8.67 -10.92 -2.33
C LYS A 179 -8.37 -10.82 -3.82
N ASN A 180 -7.14 -11.09 -4.24
CA ASN A 180 -6.74 -11.05 -5.65
C ASN A 180 -7.08 -9.70 -6.31
N LEU A 181 -6.57 -8.60 -5.73
CA LEU A 181 -6.82 -7.24 -6.21
C LEU A 181 -5.50 -6.60 -6.65
N THR A 182 -5.47 -6.05 -7.87
CA THR A 182 -4.29 -5.39 -8.45
C THR A 182 -4.53 -3.90 -8.60
N PHE A 183 -3.58 -3.09 -8.14
CA PHE A 183 -3.46 -1.66 -8.43
C PHE A 183 -2.32 -1.48 -9.43
N TYR A 184 -2.62 -0.98 -10.63
CA TYR A 184 -1.65 -0.81 -11.71
C TYR A 184 -1.65 0.63 -12.22
N ASN A 185 -0.49 1.28 -12.30
CA ASN A 185 -0.40 2.66 -12.82
C ASN A 185 -1.37 3.62 -12.11
N VAL A 186 -1.40 3.56 -10.77
CA VAL A 186 -2.21 4.46 -9.95
C VAL A 186 -1.36 5.64 -9.52
N VAL A 187 -1.91 6.85 -9.64
CA VAL A 187 -1.29 8.08 -9.16
C VAL A 187 -1.99 8.54 -7.89
N ILE A 188 -1.23 8.74 -6.82
CA ILE A 188 -1.69 9.37 -5.59
C ILE A 188 -0.87 10.65 -5.38
N SER A 189 -1.55 11.77 -5.18
CA SER A 189 -0.88 13.05 -4.93
C SER A 189 -1.57 13.81 -3.81
N ALA A 190 -0.77 14.12 -2.79
CA ALA A 190 -1.04 15.10 -1.75
C ALA A 190 0.31 15.62 -1.21
N PRO A 191 0.38 16.85 -0.70
CA PRO A 191 1.64 17.45 -0.28
C PRO A 191 2.14 16.89 1.07
N GLN A 192 3.42 17.07 1.39
CA GLN A 192 4.05 16.49 2.59
C GLN A 192 3.35 16.88 3.91
N GLU A 193 2.76 18.07 3.98
CA GLU A 193 2.03 18.57 5.16
C GLU A 193 0.61 17.99 5.33
N SER A 194 0.15 17.16 4.39
CA SER A 194 -1.14 16.48 4.44
C SER A 194 -1.12 15.33 5.46
N LEU A 195 -1.20 15.65 6.75
CA LEU A 195 -1.09 14.65 7.81
C LEU A 195 -2.18 13.56 7.68
N ASN A 196 -1.79 12.30 7.94
CA ASN A 196 -2.66 11.12 7.91
C ASN A 196 -3.30 10.81 6.54
N THR A 197 -2.65 11.21 5.46
CA THR A 197 -3.05 10.87 4.09
C THR A 197 -2.33 9.63 3.55
N ASP A 198 -2.37 8.50 4.29
CA ASP A 198 -1.78 7.25 3.79
C ASP A 198 -2.21 6.98 2.34
N GLY A 199 -1.27 6.54 1.50
CA GLY A 199 -1.52 6.28 0.09
C GLY A 199 -2.45 5.08 -0.08
N ILE A 200 -1.89 3.88 0.04
CA ILE A 200 -2.67 2.63 0.02
C ILE A 200 -2.53 1.93 1.37
N HIS A 201 -3.60 1.91 2.15
CA HIS A 201 -3.69 1.18 3.41
C HIS A 201 -4.37 -0.18 3.19
N ILE A 202 -3.70 -1.26 3.59
CA ILE A 202 -4.16 -2.65 3.40
C ILE A 202 -4.42 -3.28 4.77
N GLY A 203 -5.62 -3.78 5.02
CA GLY A 203 -5.93 -4.60 6.19
C GLY A 203 -6.68 -5.88 5.80
N ARG A 204 -6.39 -6.99 6.48
CA ARG A 204 -7.08 -8.29 6.36
C ARG A 204 -7.34 -8.70 4.92
N SER A 205 -6.34 -8.55 4.06
CA SER A 205 -6.48 -8.74 2.62
C SER A 205 -5.39 -9.68 2.10
N SER A 206 -5.70 -10.45 1.05
CA SER A 206 -4.79 -11.48 0.53
C SER A 206 -4.57 -11.39 -0.98
N GLY A 207 -3.33 -11.60 -1.44
CA GLY A 207 -3.02 -11.59 -2.88
C GLY A 207 -3.21 -10.19 -3.49
N ILE A 208 -2.66 -9.18 -2.83
CA ILE A 208 -2.74 -7.78 -3.28
C ILE A 208 -1.47 -7.43 -4.05
N ASN A 209 -1.63 -6.88 -5.25
CA ASN A 209 -0.53 -6.39 -6.06
C ASN A 209 -0.64 -4.88 -6.23
N ILE A 210 0.45 -4.15 -5.96
CA ILE A 210 0.58 -2.71 -6.26
C ILE A 210 1.78 -2.55 -7.17
N THR A 211 1.55 -2.14 -8.41
CA THR A 211 2.60 -2.12 -9.44
C THR A 211 2.57 -0.85 -10.27
N ASP A 212 3.76 -0.33 -10.61
CA ASP A 212 3.92 0.81 -11.54
C ASP A 212 3.22 2.10 -11.07
N SER A 213 3.08 2.30 -9.77
CA SER A 213 2.34 3.42 -9.18
C SER A 213 3.27 4.53 -8.66
N THR A 214 2.76 5.76 -8.65
CA THR A 214 3.43 6.93 -8.05
C THR A 214 2.59 7.46 -6.90
N ILE A 215 3.20 7.62 -5.72
CA ILE A 215 2.48 7.93 -4.49
C ILE A 215 3.22 9.03 -3.72
N GLU A 216 2.58 10.19 -3.62
CA GLU A 216 3.00 11.35 -2.85
C GLU A 216 1.95 11.64 -1.78
N THR A 217 2.37 11.72 -0.52
CA THR A 217 1.46 11.83 0.63
C THR A 217 2.13 12.59 1.79
N GLY A 218 1.38 12.85 2.87
CA GLY A 218 1.93 13.33 4.14
C GLY A 218 2.08 12.23 5.21
N ASP A 219 1.77 10.96 4.88
CA ASP A 219 1.95 9.81 5.78
C ASP A 219 2.48 8.58 5.01
N ASP A 220 2.18 7.34 5.44
CA ASP A 220 2.71 6.12 4.81
C ASP A 220 2.30 6.03 3.32
N CYS A 221 3.28 5.82 2.44
CA CYS A 221 3.06 5.59 1.01
C CYS A 221 2.21 4.34 0.78
N VAL A 222 2.62 3.24 1.42
CA VAL A 222 1.81 2.01 1.54
C VAL A 222 1.92 1.54 2.99
N SER A 223 0.78 1.31 3.63
CA SER A 223 0.69 0.79 5.00
C SER A 223 -0.02 -0.57 5.02
N ILE A 224 0.56 -1.54 5.75
CA ILE A 224 0.10 -2.93 5.80
C ILE A 224 -0.28 -3.27 7.24
N GLY A 225 -1.57 -3.44 7.51
CA GLY A 225 -2.16 -3.78 8.80
C GLY A 225 -2.32 -5.28 9.04
N ASP A 226 -3.01 -5.63 10.13
CA ASP A 226 -3.25 -7.01 10.58
C ASP A 226 -3.96 -7.86 9.51
N GLY A 227 -3.71 -9.17 9.52
CA GLY A 227 -4.33 -10.14 8.61
C GLY A 227 -3.97 -10.00 7.13
N SER A 228 -2.95 -9.20 6.81
CA SER A 228 -2.52 -9.00 5.42
C SER A 228 -1.58 -10.12 4.98
N GLU A 229 -1.91 -10.79 3.87
CA GLU A 229 -1.18 -11.94 3.37
C GLU A 229 -0.81 -11.79 1.88
N GLN A 230 0.37 -12.23 1.48
CA GLN A 230 0.76 -12.28 0.05
C GLN A 230 0.59 -10.91 -0.63
N ILE A 231 1.27 -9.90 -0.09
CA ILE A 231 1.25 -8.52 -0.59
C ILE A 231 2.51 -8.27 -1.41
N ASN A 232 2.35 -7.89 -2.66
CA ASN A 232 3.44 -7.59 -3.58
C ASN A 232 3.39 -6.12 -4.01
N ILE A 233 4.47 -5.40 -3.75
CA ILE A 233 4.65 -3.98 -4.08
C ILE A 233 5.87 -3.89 -5.00
N GLN A 234 5.66 -3.52 -6.26
CA GLN A 234 6.71 -3.55 -7.27
C GLN A 234 6.74 -2.31 -8.15
N ARG A 235 7.92 -1.75 -8.45
CA ARG A 235 8.03 -0.56 -9.33
C ARG A 235 7.19 0.63 -8.83
N VAL A 236 7.12 0.81 -7.52
CA VAL A 236 6.43 1.95 -6.91
C VAL A 236 7.42 3.07 -6.60
N THR A 237 7.04 4.30 -6.96
CA THR A 237 7.75 5.51 -6.56
C THR A 237 7.00 6.18 -5.42
N CYS A 238 7.62 6.26 -4.25
CA CYS A 238 7.08 6.96 -3.09
C CYS A 238 7.83 8.25 -2.84
N GLY A 239 7.12 9.31 -2.48
CA GLY A 239 7.73 10.45 -1.83
C GLY A 239 7.30 11.80 -2.37
N PRO A 240 6.98 12.76 -1.49
CA PRO A 240 7.17 12.74 -0.03
C PRO A 240 6.20 11.78 0.73
N GLY A 241 6.45 11.57 2.03
CA GLY A 241 5.64 10.70 2.92
C GLY A 241 6.47 9.93 3.96
N HIS A 242 5.90 8.92 4.60
CA HIS A 242 6.52 8.08 5.64
C HIS A 242 7.11 6.75 5.12
N GLY A 243 7.07 6.50 3.81
CA GLY A 243 7.65 5.31 3.18
C GLY A 243 6.70 4.11 3.18
N ILE A 244 7.23 2.91 3.04
CA ILE A 244 6.46 1.66 3.00
C ILE A 244 6.53 1.00 4.39
N SER A 245 5.38 0.83 5.04
CA SER A 245 5.30 0.42 6.44
C SER A 245 4.45 -0.83 6.65
N VAL A 246 5.00 -1.82 7.35
CA VAL A 246 4.24 -2.90 7.99
C VAL A 246 3.92 -2.51 9.43
N GLY A 247 2.63 -2.53 9.77
CA GLY A 247 2.07 -2.17 11.07
C GLY A 247 1.43 -0.78 11.12
N SER A 248 1.12 -0.25 12.30
CA SER A 248 1.58 -0.76 13.60
C SER A 248 0.85 -2.03 14.05
N LEU A 249 1.59 -3.07 14.43
CA LEU A 249 1.04 -4.34 14.91
C LEU A 249 1.09 -4.45 16.44
N GLY A 250 0.18 -5.25 16.99
CA GLY A 250 0.08 -5.64 18.39
C GLY A 250 -0.69 -4.68 19.29
N LYS A 251 -1.38 -3.69 18.71
CA LYS A 251 -2.15 -2.69 19.48
C LYS A 251 -3.46 -3.28 19.97
N TYR A 252 -4.12 -4.08 19.13
CA TYR A 252 -5.45 -4.61 19.36
C TYR A 252 -5.41 -6.10 19.72
N PRO A 253 -6.38 -6.60 20.50
CA PRO A 253 -6.52 -8.03 20.71
C PRO A 253 -6.94 -8.72 19.40
N ASN A 254 -6.51 -9.97 19.23
CA ASN A 254 -6.90 -10.83 18.11
C ASN A 254 -6.51 -10.28 16.72
N GLU A 255 -5.42 -9.52 16.62
CA GLU A 255 -4.82 -9.22 15.32
C GLU A 255 -4.38 -10.51 14.62
N GLU A 256 -4.72 -10.63 13.34
CA GLU A 256 -4.35 -11.76 12.51
C GLU A 256 -2.89 -11.62 12.01
N PRO A 257 -2.21 -12.76 11.70
CA PRO A 257 -0.85 -12.74 11.17
C PRO A 257 -0.66 -11.84 9.94
N VAL A 258 0.52 -11.25 9.82
CA VAL A 258 0.98 -10.62 8.57
C VAL A 258 2.06 -11.49 7.95
N VAL A 259 1.86 -11.96 6.72
CA VAL A 259 2.78 -12.93 6.10
C VAL A 259 2.93 -12.74 4.60
N GLY A 260 4.16 -12.90 4.10
CA GLY A 260 4.42 -12.90 2.65
C GLY A 260 4.33 -11.49 2.08
N ILE A 261 5.21 -10.59 2.54
CA ILE A 261 5.30 -9.23 2.04
C ILE A 261 6.53 -9.12 1.14
N SER A 262 6.33 -8.72 -0.12
CA SER A 262 7.40 -8.50 -1.09
C SER A 262 7.38 -7.04 -1.53
N VAL A 263 8.48 -6.32 -1.31
CA VAL A 263 8.69 -4.96 -1.80
C VAL A 263 9.91 -4.97 -2.70
N LYS A 264 9.73 -4.73 -4.00
CA LYS A 264 10.78 -4.91 -5.00
C LYS A 264 10.86 -3.77 -6.01
N ASN A 265 12.06 -3.40 -6.44
CA ASN A 265 12.28 -2.40 -7.50
C ASN A 265 11.59 -1.05 -7.21
N CYS A 266 11.57 -0.61 -5.95
CA CYS A 266 10.91 0.64 -5.56
C CYS A 266 11.90 1.79 -5.41
N THR A 267 11.42 3.02 -5.59
CA THR A 267 12.20 4.24 -5.35
C THR A 267 11.51 5.08 -4.29
N LEU A 268 12.23 5.46 -3.24
CA LEU A 268 11.72 6.31 -2.17
C LEU A 268 12.52 7.61 -2.15
N THR A 269 11.85 8.74 -2.30
CA THR A 269 12.49 10.06 -2.43
C THR A 269 11.94 11.03 -1.38
N ASN A 270 12.81 11.67 -0.60
CA ASN A 270 12.42 12.67 0.40
C ASN A 270 11.35 12.15 1.40
N THR A 271 11.30 10.84 1.66
CA THR A 271 10.42 10.27 2.66
C THR A 271 11.07 10.28 4.05
N GLN A 272 10.25 10.37 5.11
CA GLN A 272 10.71 10.30 6.49
C GLN A 272 11.36 8.94 6.80
N ASN A 273 10.81 7.85 6.26
CA ASN A 273 11.35 6.49 6.39
C ASN A 273 11.42 5.82 5.03
N GLY A 274 12.26 4.79 4.91
CA GLY A 274 12.29 3.94 3.74
C GLY A 274 11.32 2.79 3.89
N VAL A 275 11.83 1.61 4.23
CA VAL A 275 11.04 0.42 4.57
C VAL A 275 11.04 0.19 6.08
N ARG A 276 9.85 0.00 6.65
CA ARG A 276 9.64 0.01 8.11
C ARG A 276 8.72 -1.12 8.57
N VAL A 277 9.12 -1.83 9.61
CA VAL A 277 8.25 -2.72 10.39
C VAL A 277 8.08 -2.15 11.80
N LYS A 278 6.85 -1.84 12.21
CA LYS A 278 6.53 -1.19 13.50
C LYS A 278 5.58 -2.04 14.35
N THR A 279 5.96 -2.33 15.58
CA THR A 279 5.08 -3.04 16.55
C THR A 279 5.06 -2.33 17.89
N TRP A 280 3.90 -2.33 18.55
CA TRP A 280 3.72 -1.71 19.85
C TRP A 280 4.48 -2.47 20.96
N PRO A 281 5.07 -1.78 21.93
CA PRO A 281 5.46 -2.38 23.20
C PRO A 281 4.20 -2.76 23.99
N ALA A 282 4.34 -3.64 24.99
CA ALA A 282 3.21 -4.20 25.75
C ALA A 282 2.10 -4.81 24.87
N SER A 283 2.46 -5.30 23.68
CA SER A 283 1.50 -5.76 22.69
C SER A 283 0.84 -7.08 23.05
N HIS A 284 -0.32 -7.30 22.42
CA HIS A 284 -0.90 -8.63 22.32
C HIS A 284 0.01 -9.58 21.51
N GLN A 285 -0.19 -10.88 21.65
CA GLN A 285 0.56 -11.87 20.89
C GLN A 285 0.15 -11.81 19.41
N GLY A 286 1.11 -12.02 18.52
CA GLY A 286 0.90 -12.05 17.07
C GLY A 286 2.19 -12.35 16.32
N THR A 287 2.12 -12.42 14.99
CA THR A 287 3.24 -12.80 14.13
C THR A 287 3.32 -11.93 12.89
N ALA A 288 4.54 -11.58 12.49
CA ALA A 288 4.85 -10.98 11.20
C ALA A 288 6.05 -11.72 10.58
N SER A 289 5.86 -12.35 9.42
CA SER A 289 6.90 -13.21 8.82
C SER A 289 6.96 -13.15 7.30
N GLU A 290 8.04 -13.69 6.72
CA GLU A 290 8.23 -13.75 5.26
C GLU A 290 8.14 -12.36 4.62
N MET A 291 8.97 -11.42 5.11
CA MET A 291 8.97 -10.03 4.64
C MET A 291 10.28 -9.70 3.93
N HIS A 292 10.21 -9.39 2.64
CA HIS A 292 11.37 -9.24 1.77
C HIS A 292 11.36 -7.88 1.08
N PHE A 293 12.41 -7.10 1.32
CA PHE A 293 12.62 -5.76 0.76
C PHE A 293 13.87 -5.80 -0.12
N GLU A 294 13.71 -5.69 -1.44
CA GLU A 294 14.76 -5.95 -2.42
C GLU A 294 14.82 -4.87 -3.52
N ASP A 295 16.03 -4.57 -4.01
CA ASP A 295 16.24 -3.68 -5.16
C ASP A 295 15.64 -2.28 -4.98
N ILE A 296 15.89 -1.66 -3.82
CA ILE A 296 15.28 -0.38 -3.43
C ILE A 296 16.28 0.76 -3.58
N VAL A 297 15.85 1.84 -4.23
CA VAL A 297 16.61 3.09 -4.33
C VAL A 297 16.06 4.09 -3.31
N MET A 298 16.96 4.64 -2.49
CA MET A 298 16.66 5.66 -1.49
C MET A 298 17.28 6.98 -1.93
N ASN A 299 16.50 8.04 -2.05
CA ASN A 299 16.96 9.38 -2.37
C ASN A 299 16.63 10.31 -1.20
N ASN A 300 17.65 10.71 -0.44
CA ASN A 300 17.51 11.66 0.67
C ASN A 300 16.48 11.21 1.75
N VAL A 301 16.42 9.89 2.01
CA VAL A 301 15.44 9.29 2.92
C VAL A 301 15.89 9.43 4.38
N GLY A 302 14.99 9.82 5.28
CA GLY A 302 15.29 10.04 6.69
C GLY A 302 15.83 8.80 7.39
N ASN A 303 14.99 7.77 7.55
CA ASN A 303 15.33 6.51 8.21
C ASN A 303 15.10 5.34 7.23
N PRO A 304 16.10 4.97 6.41
CA PRO A 304 15.92 4.04 5.29
C PRO A 304 15.44 2.64 5.64
N ILE A 305 16.02 1.99 6.65
CA ILE A 305 15.72 0.59 7.00
C ILE A 305 15.38 0.49 8.48
N ILE A 306 14.16 0.07 8.81
CA ILE A 306 13.66 0.05 10.18
C ILE A 306 12.94 -1.26 10.53
N ILE A 307 13.35 -1.88 11.64
CA ILE A 307 12.48 -2.70 12.49
C ILE A 307 12.41 -2.01 13.84
N ASP A 308 11.20 -1.65 14.29
CA ASP A 308 10.98 -0.96 15.56
C ASP A 308 9.88 -1.65 16.37
N GLN A 309 10.30 -2.54 17.27
CA GLN A 309 9.41 -3.18 18.25
C GLN A 309 9.22 -2.35 19.53
N GLU A 310 9.66 -1.09 19.54
CA GLU A 310 9.45 -0.10 20.60
C GLU A 310 8.65 1.11 20.06
N TYR A 311 7.85 0.89 19.01
CA TYR A 311 7.06 1.94 18.35
C TYR A 311 6.06 2.55 19.34
N CYS A 312 6.24 3.85 19.63
CA CYS A 312 5.53 4.57 20.67
C CYS A 312 5.10 5.96 20.17
N PRO A 313 4.10 6.03 19.28
CA PRO A 313 3.64 7.31 18.76
C PRO A 313 3.15 8.20 19.92
N HIS A 314 3.53 9.48 19.88
CA HIS A 314 3.20 10.48 20.90
C HIS A 314 3.58 10.13 22.35
N ASN A 315 4.51 9.18 22.56
CA ASN A 315 4.88 8.64 23.88
C ASN A 315 3.70 8.05 24.68
N GLN A 316 2.62 7.64 24.00
CA GLN A 316 1.42 7.07 24.63
C GLN A 316 1.47 5.53 24.64
N CYS A 317 2.50 4.96 25.27
CA CYS A 317 2.69 3.51 25.32
C CYS A 317 3.42 3.06 26.60
N ASN A 318 3.44 1.75 26.88
CA ASN A 318 4.15 1.18 28.02
C ASN A 318 5.48 0.52 27.60
N LEU A 319 6.57 1.29 27.54
CA LEU A 319 7.91 0.79 27.20
C LEU A 319 8.53 -0.14 28.26
N LYS A 320 7.93 -0.30 29.45
CA LYS A 320 8.43 -1.23 30.47
C LYS A 320 8.15 -2.69 30.10
N SER A 321 7.11 -2.92 29.28
CA SER A 321 6.74 -4.25 28.81
C SER A 321 7.14 -4.40 27.34
N PRO A 322 7.88 -5.47 26.97
CA PRO A 322 8.34 -5.65 25.59
C PRO A 322 7.16 -5.95 24.64
N SER A 323 7.38 -5.75 23.33
CA SER A 323 6.46 -6.26 22.31
C SER A 323 6.42 -7.79 22.33
N ARG A 324 5.24 -8.37 22.10
CA ARG A 324 4.98 -9.81 22.00
C ARG A 324 4.68 -10.27 20.57
N ILE A 325 4.88 -9.38 19.59
CA ILE A 325 4.82 -9.75 18.17
C ILE A 325 6.12 -10.47 17.79
N LYS A 326 6.00 -11.69 17.28
CA LYS A 326 7.14 -12.45 16.76
C LYS A 326 7.43 -12.00 15.33
N ILE A 327 8.65 -11.53 15.09
CA ILE A 327 9.14 -11.16 13.77
C ILE A 327 10.18 -12.19 13.32
N SER A 328 9.97 -12.81 12.15
CA SER A 328 10.83 -13.87 11.63
C SER A 328 10.95 -13.85 10.11
N ASN A 329 12.08 -14.33 9.58
CA ASN A 329 12.37 -14.41 8.15
C ASN A 329 12.12 -13.07 7.42
N VAL A 330 13.00 -12.11 7.71
CA VAL A 330 12.95 -10.77 7.12
C VAL A 330 14.25 -10.52 6.37
N SER A 331 14.18 -10.10 5.11
CA SER A 331 15.40 -9.77 4.35
C SER A 331 15.37 -8.35 3.80
N PHE A 332 16.49 -7.65 3.92
CA PHE A 332 16.76 -6.39 3.23
C PHE A 332 17.94 -6.62 2.28
N ARG A 333 17.73 -6.50 0.97
CA ARG A 333 18.71 -6.83 -0.07
C ARG A 333 18.83 -5.74 -1.11
N ASN A 334 20.05 -5.44 -1.56
CA ASN A 334 20.33 -4.49 -2.63
C ASN A 334 19.61 -3.13 -2.45
N ILE A 335 19.74 -2.55 -1.25
CA ILE A 335 19.18 -1.23 -0.94
C ILE A 335 20.29 -0.19 -1.04
N ARG A 336 20.12 0.80 -1.92
CA ARG A 336 21.16 1.76 -2.27
C ARG A 336 20.68 3.21 -2.31
N GLY A 337 21.62 4.15 -2.22
CA GLY A 337 21.37 5.58 -2.43
C GLY A 337 21.75 6.43 -1.22
N THR A 338 20.95 7.45 -0.88
CA THR A 338 21.30 8.44 0.13
C THR A 338 20.29 8.53 1.27
N THR A 339 20.78 8.93 2.44
CA THR A 339 19.98 9.18 3.64
C THR A 339 20.21 10.59 4.18
N SER A 340 19.15 11.20 4.71
CA SER A 340 19.18 12.52 5.35
C SER A 340 19.39 12.46 6.87
N THR A 341 19.42 11.28 7.49
CA THR A 341 19.87 11.11 8.88
C THR A 341 21.05 10.17 8.99
N GLN A 342 21.86 10.33 10.03
CA GLN A 342 23.04 9.50 10.20
C GLN A 342 22.70 8.02 10.43
N VAL A 343 21.53 7.67 10.99
CA VAL A 343 21.15 6.28 11.27
C VAL A 343 20.41 5.70 10.07
N ALA A 344 21.15 5.07 9.16
CA ALA A 344 20.61 4.46 7.95
C ALA A 344 19.84 3.14 8.23
N VAL A 345 20.29 2.38 9.24
CA VAL A 345 19.73 1.07 9.59
C VAL A 345 19.42 1.01 11.08
N LYS A 346 18.14 0.84 11.44
CA LYS A 346 17.66 0.77 12.82
C LYS A 346 16.89 -0.54 13.04
N LEU A 347 17.51 -1.52 13.70
CA LEU A 347 16.91 -2.82 14.01
C LEU A 347 16.73 -2.99 15.52
N ILE A 348 15.60 -2.54 16.04
CA ILE A 348 15.23 -2.60 17.45
C ILE A 348 14.21 -3.70 17.65
N CYS A 349 14.70 -4.89 18.03
CA CYS A 349 13.85 -6.02 18.33
C CYS A 349 13.49 -6.10 19.82
N SER A 350 12.38 -6.77 20.09
CA SER A 350 11.86 -7.02 21.41
C SER A 350 12.84 -7.85 22.24
N GLN A 351 12.94 -7.56 23.53
CA GLN A 351 13.69 -8.43 24.45
C GLN A 351 12.91 -9.70 24.80
N GLY A 352 11.57 -9.61 24.79
CA GLY A 352 10.67 -10.74 25.07
C GLY A 352 10.51 -11.68 23.88
N GLU A 353 10.56 -11.13 22.67
CA GLU A 353 10.47 -11.87 21.40
C GLU A 353 11.52 -11.35 20.41
N PRO A 354 12.82 -11.67 20.60
CA PRO A 354 13.89 -11.25 19.67
C PRO A 354 13.59 -11.66 18.23
N CYS A 355 13.87 -10.78 17.26
CA CYS A 355 13.65 -11.11 15.85
C CYS A 355 14.52 -12.29 15.42
N GLN A 356 13.95 -13.18 14.60
CA GLN A 356 14.59 -14.40 14.11
C GLN A 356 14.84 -14.28 12.60
N ASP A 357 15.95 -14.86 12.12
CA ASP A 357 16.25 -14.95 10.68
C ASP A 357 16.11 -13.63 9.91
N VAL A 358 16.68 -12.56 10.48
CA VAL A 358 16.76 -11.26 9.82
C VAL A 358 18.06 -11.16 9.04
N GLU A 359 17.98 -10.85 7.76
CA GLU A 359 19.09 -10.77 6.84
C GLU A 359 19.30 -9.37 6.27
N LEU A 360 20.56 -8.96 6.15
CA LEU A 360 21.00 -7.75 5.45
C LEU A 360 22.03 -8.15 4.40
N GLY A 361 21.73 -7.89 3.13
CA GLY A 361 22.64 -8.11 2.00
C GLY A 361 22.77 -6.85 1.15
N ASP A 362 23.99 -6.52 0.74
CA ASP A 362 24.27 -5.46 -0.26
C ASP A 362 23.60 -4.10 0.04
N ILE A 363 23.80 -3.60 1.26
CA ILE A 363 23.31 -2.29 1.69
C ILE A 363 24.37 -1.20 1.42
N ASN A 364 24.05 -0.25 0.54
CA ASN A 364 24.92 0.85 0.14
C ASN A 364 24.20 2.21 0.31
N LEU A 365 24.23 2.75 1.53
CA LEU A 365 23.59 4.02 1.87
C LEU A 365 24.62 5.07 2.29
N GLU A 366 24.66 6.18 1.58
CA GLU A 366 25.49 7.34 1.90
C GLU A 366 24.71 8.36 2.71
N TYR A 367 25.30 8.87 3.79
CA TYR A 367 24.69 9.93 4.57
C TYR A 367 25.10 11.28 3.99
N ASN A 368 24.12 12.13 3.72
CA ASN A 368 24.33 13.45 3.12
C ASN A 368 24.87 14.51 4.10
N GLY A 369 24.96 14.20 5.40
CA GLY A 369 25.45 15.13 6.42
C GLY A 369 26.97 15.08 6.66
N ASN A 370 27.44 15.93 7.58
CA ASN A 370 28.85 16.14 7.87
C ASN A 370 29.33 15.42 9.15
N GLU A 371 28.44 14.72 9.84
CA GLU A 371 28.67 14.06 11.13
C GLU A 371 29.43 12.73 11.00
N GLY A 372 29.85 12.38 9.79
CA GLY A 372 30.59 11.17 9.45
C GLY A 372 29.77 10.20 8.59
N PRO A 373 30.19 8.93 8.47
CA PRO A 373 29.50 7.97 7.62
C PRO A 373 28.13 7.56 8.18
N ALA A 374 27.31 6.97 7.32
CA ALA A 374 26.06 6.33 7.72
C ALA A 374 26.31 5.27 8.82
N MET A 375 25.40 5.21 9.78
CA MET A 375 25.46 4.39 10.98
C MET A 375 24.33 3.38 11.03
N SER A 376 24.54 2.36 11.88
CA SER A 376 23.56 1.34 12.20
C SER A 376 23.34 1.26 13.71
N GLN A 377 22.09 0.96 14.10
CA GLN A 377 21.68 0.74 15.48
C GLN A 377 20.95 -0.60 15.58
N CYS A 378 21.35 -1.44 16.55
CA CYS A 378 20.71 -2.73 16.78
C CYS A 378 20.40 -2.98 18.26
N LYS A 379 19.29 -3.67 18.54
CA LYS A 379 18.90 -4.11 19.88
C LYS A 379 18.23 -5.49 19.77
N ASN A 380 18.63 -6.40 20.66
CA ASN A 380 18.08 -7.78 20.74
C ASN A 380 18.03 -8.54 19.40
N ILE A 381 19.05 -8.34 18.56
CA ILE A 381 19.14 -8.98 17.25
C ILE A 381 20.59 -9.28 16.89
N LYS A 382 20.80 -10.34 16.12
CA LYS A 382 22.05 -10.64 15.40
C LYS A 382 21.69 -10.96 13.94
N PRO A 383 21.66 -9.94 13.06
CA PRO A 383 21.26 -10.18 11.68
C PRO A 383 22.33 -11.00 10.94
N ASN A 384 21.89 -11.81 9.98
CA ASN A 384 22.72 -12.49 9.01
C ASN A 384 23.22 -11.46 7.98
N LEU A 385 24.54 -11.29 7.85
CA LEU A 385 25.13 -10.32 6.92
C LEU A 385 25.65 -11.04 5.67
N LEU A 386 25.06 -10.77 4.51
CA LEU A 386 25.52 -11.24 3.20
C LEU A 386 26.33 -10.15 2.48
N GLY A 387 27.33 -10.54 1.67
CA GLY A 387 28.12 -9.61 0.85
C GLY A 387 29.18 -8.76 1.60
N VAL A 388 29.23 -8.79 2.93
CA VAL A 388 30.23 -8.02 3.71
C VAL A 388 31.60 -8.72 3.70
N LYS A 389 32.56 -8.20 2.93
CA LYS A 389 33.98 -8.61 3.06
C LYS A 389 34.48 -8.26 4.48
N LYS A 390 34.68 -9.27 5.33
CA LYS A 390 35.26 -9.14 6.68
C LYS A 390 36.63 -8.44 6.62
N LYS A 391 36.72 -7.13 6.78
CA LYS A 391 38.00 -6.48 7.14
C LYS A 391 38.24 -6.68 8.64
N LYS A 392 39.31 -7.40 8.98
CA LYS A 392 39.79 -7.60 10.37
C LYS A 392 39.91 -6.23 11.08
N LYS A 393 39.01 -5.89 12.00
CA LYS A 393 39.15 -4.69 12.84
C LYS A 393 40.10 -4.96 14.01
N LYS A 394 41.18 -4.20 14.10
CA LYS A 394 42.04 -4.08 15.29
C LYS A 394 41.18 -3.62 16.48
N LYS A 395 41.28 -4.32 17.61
CA LYS A 395 40.60 -4.00 18.89
C LYS A 395 40.95 -2.58 19.33
N LYS A 396 39.95 -1.68 19.43
CA LYS A 396 40.01 -0.51 20.31
C LYS A 396 38.87 -0.59 21.31
N LYS A 397 39.22 -0.73 22.60
CA LYS A 397 38.32 -0.69 23.75
C LYS A 397 37.71 0.72 23.87
N LYS A 398 36.38 0.84 23.95
CA LYS A 398 35.70 1.91 24.71
C LYS A 398 34.35 1.42 25.24
N LYS A 399 34.15 1.59 26.56
CA LYS A 399 32.92 1.31 27.31
C LYS A 399 31.89 2.43 27.09
N LYS A 400 30.68 2.08 26.63
CA LYS A 400 29.35 2.52 27.14
C LYS A 400 28.28 1.72 26.38
N LYS A 401 27.32 1.14 27.11
CA LYS A 401 26.32 0.17 26.64
C LYS A 401 25.28 0.84 25.70
N LYS A 402 25.58 0.90 24.40
CA LYS A 402 24.61 0.74 23.31
C LYS A 402 25.24 -0.30 22.38
N LYS A 403 24.56 -1.44 22.14
CA LYS A 403 25.06 -2.48 21.24
C LYS A 403 24.95 -1.96 19.80
N ILE A 404 25.91 -1.15 19.37
CA ILE A 404 26.08 -0.79 17.96
C ILE A 404 26.52 -2.08 17.26
N CYS A 405 25.65 -2.72 16.48
CA CYS A 405 26.14 -3.61 15.44
C CYS A 405 26.84 -2.71 14.43
N LEU A 406 28.15 -2.81 14.30
CA LEU A 406 28.89 -2.15 13.24
C LEU A 406 28.58 -2.88 11.93
N ILE A 407 27.43 -2.59 11.33
CA ILE A 407 27.13 -3.04 9.96
C ILE A 407 28.00 -2.16 9.06
N GLN A 408 28.92 -2.77 8.31
CA GLN A 408 29.64 -2.04 7.26
C GLN A 408 28.64 -1.74 6.15
N ILE A 409 28.17 -0.50 6.12
CA ILE A 409 27.51 0.06 4.94
C ILE A 409 28.65 0.33 3.95
N ASN A 410 28.63 -0.35 2.80
CA ASN A 410 29.71 -0.26 1.82
C ASN A 410 29.64 1.11 1.13
N GLN A 411 30.36 2.09 1.65
CA GLN A 411 30.54 3.39 1.00
C GLN A 411 31.60 3.25 -0.11
N ASN A 412 31.27 2.57 -1.20
CA ASN A 412 32.07 2.69 -2.41
C ASN A 412 31.63 3.97 -3.11
N LYS A 413 32.58 4.90 -3.33
CA LYS A 413 32.37 6.08 -4.17
C LYS A 413 31.78 5.62 -5.50
N ILE A 414 30.59 6.11 -5.82
CA ILE A 414 29.96 5.99 -7.15
C ILE A 414 30.85 6.69 -8.17
#